data_AF-A0A0F9GXD6-F1
#
_entry.id   AF-A0A0F9GXD6-F1
#
_cell.length_a   1.000
_cell.length_b   1.000
_cell.length_c   1.000
_cell.angle_alpha   90.00
_cell.angle_beta   90.00
_cell.angle_gamma   90.00
#
_symmetry.space_group_name_H-M   'P 1'
#
loop_
_entity.id
_entity.type
_entity.pdbx_description
1 polymer ?
#
loop_
_entity_poly.entity_id
_entity_poly.type
_entity_poly.pdbx_seq_one_letter_code
_entity_poly.pdbx_strand_id
1 'polypeptide(L)'
;MNKVRNSFLFFIFAFSISVALEASQVDFSWSTPENFVYKEDSGDEKTYIVWFYSIKNTTDKKILVTIETFLNTDTQKSYEDKYLPDIVSTVSKGNEEYMTANDMKGEFGPGVTKMGVAVFEDIDPYAQKINVFATGLSHFFFWRWRMVDYSYKITYKKSGNKWILVEHGFNKDSSHRNYADKFK
;
A
#
# COMPACT_ATOMS: atom_id res chain seq x y z
N MET A 1 -29.77 59.97 42.84
CA MET A 1 -28.78 60.25 41.78
C MET A 1 -27.51 59.47 42.11
N ASN A 2 -27.26 58.34 41.45
CA ASN A 2 -25.95 57.69 41.46
C ASN A 2 -25.78 56.82 40.21
N LYS A 3 -24.57 56.91 39.65
CA LYS A 3 -24.14 56.55 38.30
C LYS A 3 -24.01 55.04 38.05
N VAL A 4 -24.31 54.70 36.81
CA VAL A 4 -23.96 53.52 36.00
C VAL A 4 -22.64 52.82 36.40
N ARG A 5 -22.64 51.48 36.43
CA ARG A 5 -21.56 50.71 35.79
C ARG A 5 -22.03 49.31 35.37
N ASN A 6 -22.42 49.23 34.10
CA ASN A 6 -22.46 47.97 33.35
C ASN A 6 -21.09 47.29 33.41
N SER A 7 -21.06 45.99 33.70
CA SER A 7 -19.89 45.16 33.45
C SER A 7 -20.39 43.80 32.91
N PHE A 8 -20.69 43.77 31.61
CA PHE A 8 -20.89 42.52 30.88
C PHE A 8 -19.52 41.87 30.66
N LEU A 9 -19.19 40.87 31.48
CA LEU A 9 -18.05 39.99 31.27
C LEU A 9 -18.41 38.98 30.17
N PHE A 10 -18.06 39.29 28.93
CA PHE A 10 -18.04 38.30 27.85
C PHE A 10 -16.81 37.40 28.03
N PHE A 11 -17.02 36.23 28.62
CA PHE A 11 -16.04 35.14 28.57
C PHE A 11 -16.05 34.55 27.15
N ILE A 12 -15.15 35.00 26.28
CA ILE A 12 -14.90 34.34 24.99
C ILE A 12 -14.10 33.08 25.30
N PHE A 13 -14.80 31.96 25.44
CA PHE A 13 -14.18 30.64 25.53
C PHE A 13 -13.78 30.22 24.12
N ALA A 14 -12.57 30.58 23.70
CA ALA A 14 -11.99 30.10 22.44
C ALA A 14 -11.64 28.62 22.61
N PHE A 15 -12.57 27.72 22.29
CA PHE A 15 -12.27 26.32 22.06
C PHE A 15 -11.45 26.24 20.77
N SER A 16 -10.13 26.34 20.88
CA SER A 16 -9.23 25.88 19.83
C SER A 16 -9.37 24.37 19.75
N ILE A 17 -10.25 23.89 18.89
CA ILE A 17 -10.28 22.49 18.48
C ILE A 17 -8.97 22.29 17.71
N SER A 18 -7.94 21.78 18.38
CA SER A 18 -6.77 21.25 17.70
C SER A 18 -7.23 20.05 16.91
N VAL A 19 -7.57 20.26 15.64
CA VAL A 19 -7.74 19.19 14.68
C VAL A 19 -6.33 18.64 14.48
N ALA A 20 -5.93 17.67 15.30
CA ALA A 20 -4.78 16.85 15.03
C ALA A 20 -5.09 16.12 13.72
N LEU A 21 -4.59 16.65 12.60
CA LEU A 21 -4.40 15.83 11.41
C LEU A 21 -3.40 14.75 11.85
N GLU A 22 -3.88 13.54 12.11
CA GLU A 22 -3.01 12.39 12.21
C GLU A 22 -2.34 12.21 10.84
N ALA A 23 -1.14 12.76 10.69
CA ALA A 23 -0.31 12.50 9.53
C ALA A 23 -0.04 10.99 9.50
N SER A 24 -0.29 10.36 8.35
CA SER A 24 0.05 8.94 8.14
C SER A 24 1.52 8.73 8.50
N GLN A 25 1.82 7.74 9.34
CA GLN A 25 3.18 7.43 9.79
C GLN A 25 4.09 6.96 8.65
N VAL A 26 3.48 6.53 7.54
CA VAL A 26 4.16 6.21 6.30
C VAL A 26 3.61 7.03 5.14
N ASP A 27 4.49 7.43 4.25
CA ASP A 27 4.17 7.91 2.91
C ASP A 27 4.36 6.73 1.95
N PHE A 28 3.28 6.39 1.24
CA PHE A 28 3.22 5.24 0.35
C PHE A 28 3.03 5.72 -1.08
N SER A 29 3.97 5.35 -1.95
CA SER A 29 3.95 5.70 -3.37
C SER A 29 4.08 4.43 -4.22
N TRP A 30 3.58 4.47 -5.46
CA TRP A 30 3.55 3.30 -6.33
C TRP A 30 3.63 3.67 -7.81
N SER A 31 4.05 2.70 -8.63
CA SER A 31 4.09 2.81 -10.09
C SER A 31 2.80 2.31 -10.74
N THR A 32 2.66 2.55 -12.05
CA THR A 32 1.72 1.76 -12.84
C THR A 32 2.30 0.36 -13.06
N PRO A 33 1.51 -0.72 -12.93
CA PRO A 33 1.98 -2.07 -13.22
C PRO A 33 2.39 -2.21 -14.69
N GLU A 34 3.49 -2.93 -14.93
CA GLU A 34 4.01 -3.21 -16.26
C GLU A 34 3.89 -4.71 -16.57
N ASN A 35 3.46 -5.03 -17.80
CA ASN A 35 3.49 -6.41 -18.27
C ASN A 35 4.92 -6.70 -18.77
N PHE A 36 5.53 -7.78 -18.29
CA PHE A 36 6.84 -8.23 -18.67
C PHE A 36 6.77 -9.67 -19.20
N VAL A 37 7.36 -9.93 -20.36
CA VAL A 37 7.43 -11.28 -20.93
C VAL A 37 8.84 -11.78 -20.75
N TYR A 38 8.99 -12.92 -20.08
CA TYR A 38 10.28 -13.56 -19.86
C TYR A 38 10.26 -14.96 -20.47
N LYS A 39 11.37 -15.33 -21.11
CA LYS A 39 11.62 -16.70 -21.55
C LYS A 39 12.38 -17.39 -20.44
N GLU A 40 11.73 -18.35 -19.80
CA GLU A 40 12.45 -19.24 -18.89
C GLU A 40 13.40 -20.14 -19.69
N ASP A 41 14.42 -20.67 -19.02
CA ASP A 41 15.41 -21.58 -19.63
C ASP A 41 14.78 -22.85 -20.22
N SER A 42 13.55 -23.18 -19.82
CA SER A 42 12.72 -24.26 -20.40
C SER A 42 12.25 -23.98 -21.84
N GLY A 43 12.37 -22.73 -22.31
CA GLY A 43 11.87 -22.27 -23.60
C GLY A 43 10.43 -21.76 -23.58
N ASP A 44 9.73 -21.88 -22.45
CA ASP A 44 8.37 -21.37 -22.29
C ASP A 44 8.39 -19.84 -22.05
N GLU A 45 7.56 -19.11 -22.81
CA GLU A 45 7.32 -17.69 -22.58
C GLU A 45 6.25 -17.52 -21.50
N LYS A 46 6.61 -16.86 -20.40
CA LYS A 46 5.67 -16.48 -19.34
C LYS A 46 5.50 -14.97 -19.26
N THR A 47 4.28 -14.56 -18.88
CA THR A 47 3.94 -13.16 -18.70
C THR A 47 3.80 -12.85 -17.21
N TYR A 48 4.46 -11.79 -16.79
CA TYR A 48 4.48 -11.29 -15.43
C TYR A 48 3.88 -9.89 -15.40
N ILE A 49 3.23 -9.54 -14.29
CA ILE A 49 2.95 -8.16 -13.93
C ILE A 49 3.96 -7.74 -12.88
N VAL A 50 4.76 -6.73 -13.19
CA VAL A 50 5.72 -6.13 -12.26
C VAL A 50 5.15 -4.82 -11.74
N TRP A 51 5.21 -4.63 -10.43
CA TRP A 51 4.71 -3.43 -9.78
C TRP A 51 5.70 -2.91 -8.75
N PHE A 52 6.10 -1.65 -8.91
CA PHE A 52 7.05 -1.00 -8.02
C PHE A 52 6.33 -0.09 -7.03
N TYR A 53 6.86 0.00 -5.82
CA TYR A 53 6.31 0.85 -4.78
C TYR A 53 7.41 1.35 -3.84
N SER A 54 7.08 2.31 -3.00
CA SER A 54 7.97 2.81 -1.97
C SER A 54 7.22 3.13 -0.70
N ILE A 55 7.89 2.90 0.43
CA ILE A 55 7.40 3.25 1.75
C ILE A 55 8.44 4.14 2.39
N LYS A 56 8.01 5.31 2.84
CA LYS A 56 8.83 6.25 3.60
C LYS A 56 8.26 6.43 4.99
N ASN A 57 9.08 6.29 6.01
CA ASN A 57 8.71 6.71 7.36
C ASN A 57 8.71 8.24 7.44
N THR A 58 7.55 8.83 7.71
CA THR A 58 7.36 10.28 7.81
C THR A 58 7.51 10.80 9.25
N THR A 59 7.64 9.89 10.22
CA THR A 59 7.76 10.22 11.64
C THR A 59 9.20 10.51 12.03
N ASP A 60 9.36 11.11 13.21
CA ASP A 60 10.65 11.34 13.88
C ASP A 60 11.14 10.13 14.69
N LYS A 61 10.39 9.02 14.67
CA LYS A 61 10.67 7.81 15.43
C LYS A 61 10.86 6.62 14.51
N LYS A 62 11.47 5.57 15.05
CA LYS A 62 11.53 4.27 14.38
C LYS A 62 10.14 3.61 14.44
N ILE A 63 9.68 3.08 13.32
CA ILE A 63 8.43 2.33 13.20
C ILE A 63 8.68 0.92 12.68
N LEU A 64 7.77 0.00 12.97
CA LEU A 64 7.79 -1.37 12.45
C LEU A 64 6.73 -1.52 11.36
N VAL A 65 7.14 -1.89 10.16
CA VAL A 65 6.25 -2.08 9.01
C VAL A 65 6.20 -3.57 8.66
N THR A 66 4.99 -4.12 8.57
CA THR A 66 4.73 -5.54 8.24
C THR A 66 4.04 -5.63 6.89
N ILE A 67 4.70 -5.16 5.83
CA ILE A 67 4.08 -5.08 4.51
C ILE A 67 3.94 -6.46 3.86
N GLU A 68 2.80 -6.66 3.20
CA GLU A 68 2.55 -7.74 2.26
C GLU A 68 1.81 -7.19 1.04
N THR A 69 2.01 -7.83 -0.10
CA THR A 69 1.45 -7.43 -1.39
C THR A 69 0.76 -8.61 -2.06
N PHE A 70 -0.41 -8.37 -2.65
CA PHE A 70 -1.14 -9.36 -3.42
C PHE A 70 -2.02 -8.69 -4.49
N LEU A 71 -2.42 -9.46 -5.50
CA LEU A 71 -3.20 -8.97 -6.64
C LEU A 71 -4.46 -9.82 -6.82
N ASN A 72 -5.62 -9.16 -6.92
CA ASN A 72 -6.88 -9.81 -7.31
C ASN A 72 -7.36 -9.33 -8.67
N THR A 73 -7.91 -10.23 -9.47
CA THR A 73 -8.52 -9.91 -10.76
C THR A 73 -10.04 -9.79 -10.65
N ASP A 74 -10.68 -9.22 -11.68
CA ASP A 74 -12.14 -9.31 -11.86
C ASP A 74 -12.64 -10.73 -12.19
N THR A 75 -11.75 -11.63 -12.58
CA THR A 75 -12.03 -13.07 -12.74
C THR A 75 -12.03 -13.85 -11.42
N GLN A 76 -12.01 -13.15 -10.28
CA GLN A 76 -12.02 -13.72 -8.92
C GLN A 76 -10.80 -14.57 -8.58
N LYS A 77 -9.70 -14.42 -9.33
CA LYS A 77 -8.42 -15.06 -9.02
C LYS A 77 -7.56 -14.14 -8.15
N SER A 78 -6.79 -14.74 -7.27
CA SER A 78 -5.85 -14.07 -6.37
C SER A 78 -4.44 -14.56 -6.66
N TYR A 79 -3.48 -13.65 -6.64
CA TYR A 79 -2.09 -13.88 -6.99
C TYR A 79 -1.21 -13.29 -5.90
N GLU A 80 -0.22 -14.08 -5.49
CA GLU A 80 0.78 -13.67 -4.51
C GLU A 80 1.98 -13.05 -5.21
N ASP A 81 2.65 -12.16 -4.49
CA ASP A 81 3.98 -11.69 -4.87
C ASP A 81 4.96 -12.87 -4.91
N LYS A 82 5.64 -13.05 -6.04
CA LYS A 82 6.73 -14.00 -6.22
C LYS A 82 8.03 -13.24 -6.39
N TYR A 83 9.04 -13.59 -5.61
CA TYR A 83 10.37 -13.04 -5.84
C TYR A 83 11.10 -13.78 -6.95
N LEU A 84 11.39 -13.07 -8.04
CA LEU A 84 12.13 -13.57 -9.20
C LEU A 84 13.31 -12.62 -9.52
N PRO A 85 14.51 -12.89 -8.96
CA PRO A 85 15.68 -12.00 -9.07
C PRO A 85 16.04 -11.61 -10.51
N ASP A 86 15.92 -12.56 -11.45
CA ASP A 86 16.27 -12.34 -12.86
C ASP A 86 15.33 -11.34 -13.54
N ILE A 87 14.05 -11.38 -13.19
CA ILE A 87 13.06 -10.43 -13.67
C ILE A 87 13.32 -9.06 -13.06
N VAL A 88 13.49 -9.01 -11.73
CA VAL A 88 13.73 -7.76 -10.98
C VAL A 88 14.99 -7.04 -11.48
N SER A 89 16.09 -7.77 -11.70
CA SER A 89 17.33 -7.21 -12.24
C SER A 89 17.18 -6.69 -13.68
N THR A 90 16.32 -7.31 -14.49
CA THR A 90 16.06 -6.86 -15.87
C THR A 90 15.16 -5.63 -15.94
N VAL A 91 14.16 -5.54 -15.07
CA VAL A 91 13.14 -4.47 -15.08
C VAL A 91 13.52 -3.25 -14.24
N SER A 92 14.43 -3.40 -13.26
CA SER A 92 14.95 -2.28 -12.47
C SER A 92 15.82 -1.37 -13.36
N LYS A 93 15.36 -0.14 -13.57
CA LYS A 93 16.09 0.85 -14.37
C LYS A 93 17.01 1.66 -13.44
N GLY A 94 18.30 1.28 -13.39
CA GLY A 94 19.34 2.06 -12.71
C GLY A 94 19.97 1.34 -11.53
N ASN A 95 20.62 2.10 -10.65
CA ASN A 95 21.32 1.59 -9.46
C ASN A 95 20.43 1.53 -8.21
N GLU A 96 19.10 1.61 -8.37
CA GLU A 96 18.17 1.53 -7.24
C GLU A 96 18.00 0.09 -6.79
N GLU A 97 18.24 -0.16 -5.50
CA GLU A 97 18.08 -1.47 -4.88
C GLU A 97 16.60 -1.69 -4.52
N TYR A 98 15.92 -2.54 -5.29
CA TYR A 98 14.55 -2.96 -5.03
C TYR A 98 14.54 -4.24 -4.19
N MET A 99 13.66 -4.28 -3.19
CA MET A 99 13.49 -5.43 -2.31
C MET A 99 12.08 -6.01 -2.39
N THR A 100 11.91 -7.26 -1.95
CA THR A 100 10.59 -7.89 -1.85
C THR A 100 9.78 -7.29 -0.70
N ALA A 101 8.47 -7.53 -0.69
CA ALA A 101 7.65 -7.20 0.48
C ALA A 101 8.19 -7.86 1.75
N ASN A 102 8.64 -9.12 1.66
CA ASN A 102 9.16 -9.86 2.81
C ASN A 102 10.47 -9.27 3.37
N ASP A 103 11.41 -8.88 2.50
CA ASP A 103 12.69 -8.27 2.91
C ASP A 103 12.49 -6.84 3.43
N MET A 104 11.43 -6.17 2.95
CA MET A 104 11.07 -4.84 3.40
C MET A 104 10.53 -4.83 4.84
N LYS A 105 9.94 -5.94 5.30
CA LYS A 105 9.40 -6.09 6.66
C LYS A 105 10.46 -5.71 7.69
N GLY A 106 10.02 -5.06 8.76
CA GLY A 106 10.87 -4.70 9.88
C GLY A 106 10.96 -3.19 10.11
N GLU A 107 12.09 -2.76 10.62
CA GLU A 107 12.25 -1.42 11.15
C GLU A 107 12.52 -0.39 10.04
N PHE A 108 11.84 0.76 10.16
CA PHE A 108 12.08 1.94 9.35
C PHE A 108 12.51 3.07 10.29
N GLY A 109 13.76 3.52 10.13
CA GLY A 109 14.25 4.71 10.84
C GLY A 109 13.53 5.98 10.38
N PRO A 110 13.63 7.08 11.14
CA PRO A 110 13.04 8.37 10.76
C PRO A 110 13.50 8.81 9.36
N GLY A 111 12.57 9.16 8.48
CA GLY A 111 12.85 9.62 7.11
C GLY A 111 13.34 8.55 6.13
N VAL A 112 13.58 7.32 6.58
CA VAL A 112 14.06 6.22 5.71
C VAL A 112 12.98 5.86 4.69
N THR A 113 13.40 5.72 3.43
CA THR A 113 12.58 5.21 2.34
C THR A 113 13.13 3.87 1.87
N LYS A 114 12.27 2.86 1.72
CA LYS A 114 12.62 1.58 1.09
C LYS A 114 11.82 1.41 -0.20
N MET A 115 12.47 0.85 -1.23
CA MET A 115 11.89 0.65 -2.55
C MET A 115 11.54 -0.82 -2.74
N GLY A 116 10.31 -1.09 -3.14
CA GLY A 116 9.73 -2.41 -3.21
C GLY A 116 9.36 -2.79 -4.63
N VAL A 117 9.42 -4.08 -4.91
CA VAL A 117 8.92 -4.67 -6.13
C VAL A 117 8.04 -5.87 -5.78
N ALA A 118 6.90 -5.98 -6.46
CA ALA A 118 6.06 -7.17 -6.44
C ALA A 118 5.95 -7.71 -7.87
N VAL A 119 6.10 -9.03 -8.02
CA VAL A 119 6.00 -9.70 -9.31
C VAL A 119 4.90 -10.76 -9.25
N PHE A 120 3.95 -10.67 -10.17
CA PHE A 120 2.83 -11.60 -10.26
C PHE A 120 2.91 -12.39 -11.56
N GLU A 121 3.00 -13.71 -11.46
CA GLU A 121 3.13 -14.63 -12.59
C GLU A 121 1.76 -15.14 -13.06
N ASP A 122 1.63 -15.38 -14.37
CA ASP A 122 0.49 -16.08 -15.00
C ASP A 122 -0.89 -15.47 -14.65
N ILE A 123 -0.95 -14.14 -14.66
CA ILE A 123 -2.20 -13.41 -14.51
C ILE A 123 -3.17 -13.80 -15.62
N ASP A 124 -4.43 -14.03 -15.25
CA ASP A 124 -5.50 -14.43 -16.17
C ASP A 124 -5.54 -13.50 -17.39
N PRO A 125 -5.32 -14.02 -18.62
CA PRO A 125 -5.24 -13.17 -19.81
C PRO A 125 -6.56 -12.46 -20.11
N TYR A 126 -7.68 -13.01 -19.62
CA TYR A 126 -9.01 -12.43 -19.77
C TYR A 126 -9.33 -11.34 -18.75
N ALA A 127 -8.50 -11.18 -17.70
CA ALA A 127 -8.70 -10.14 -16.69
C ALA A 127 -8.69 -8.74 -17.34
N GLN A 128 -9.76 -7.98 -17.10
CA GLN A 128 -9.88 -6.60 -17.56
C GLN A 128 -9.62 -5.61 -16.44
N LYS A 129 -9.59 -6.07 -15.19
CA LYS A 129 -9.29 -5.26 -14.01
C LYS A 129 -8.39 -6.03 -13.06
N ILE A 130 -7.45 -5.30 -12.48
CA ILE A 130 -6.61 -5.79 -11.39
C ILE A 130 -6.74 -4.87 -10.19
N ASN A 131 -6.70 -5.45 -9.01
CA ASN A 131 -6.68 -4.77 -7.73
C ASN A 131 -5.38 -5.19 -7.05
N VAL A 132 -4.43 -4.28 -6.94
CA VAL A 132 -3.21 -4.50 -6.17
C VAL A 132 -3.45 -4.02 -4.76
N PHE A 133 -3.07 -4.84 -3.78
CA PHE A 133 -3.23 -4.55 -2.37
C PHE A 133 -1.87 -4.48 -1.70
N ALA A 134 -1.68 -3.48 -0.83
CA ALA A 134 -0.55 -3.38 0.07
C ALA A 134 -1.06 -3.30 1.52
N THR A 135 -0.64 -4.22 2.38
CA THR A 135 -1.02 -4.28 3.80
C THR A 135 0.08 -3.73 4.69
N GLY A 136 -0.17 -3.62 6.00
CA GLY A 136 0.85 -3.20 6.97
C GLY A 136 1.28 -1.74 6.87
N LEU A 137 0.59 -0.92 6.06
CA LEU A 137 0.87 0.51 5.89
C LEU A 137 0.24 1.37 7.00
N SER A 138 -0.88 0.95 7.57
CA SER A 138 -1.48 1.62 8.73
C SER A 138 -1.21 0.81 9.99
N HIS A 139 -0.68 1.43 11.05
CA HIS A 139 -0.70 0.79 12.36
C HIS A 139 -2.15 0.57 12.79
N PHE A 140 -2.43 -0.68 13.19
CA PHE A 140 -3.71 -1.21 13.63
C PHE A 140 -4.61 -0.18 14.31
N PHE A 141 -5.78 0.10 13.74
CA PHE A 141 -6.83 0.81 14.47
C PHE A 141 -7.69 -0.19 15.23
N PHE A 142 -7.79 -0.04 16.55
CA PHE A 142 -8.76 -0.76 17.38
C PHE A 142 -10.16 -0.18 17.13
N TRP A 143 -10.88 -0.72 16.14
CA TRP A 143 -12.30 -0.41 15.96
C TRP A 143 -13.14 -1.55 16.55
N ARG A 144 -13.92 -1.27 17.61
CA ARG A 144 -14.84 -2.22 18.27
C ARG A 144 -14.22 -3.61 18.51
N TRP A 145 -13.07 -3.68 19.19
CA TRP A 145 -12.42 -4.94 19.61
C TRP A 145 -11.91 -5.84 18.47
N ARG A 146 -11.77 -5.34 17.24
CA ARG A 146 -11.13 -6.06 16.13
C ARG A 146 -9.99 -5.23 15.56
N MET A 147 -8.80 -5.83 15.46
CA MET A 147 -7.74 -5.31 14.60
C MET A 147 -8.28 -5.38 13.17
N VAL A 148 -8.37 -4.27 12.45
CA VAL A 148 -8.68 -4.26 11.02
C VAL A 148 -7.38 -3.88 10.32
N ASP A 149 -6.81 -4.84 9.60
CA ASP A 149 -5.71 -4.56 8.68
C ASP A 149 -6.30 -3.82 7.48
N TYR A 150 -6.17 -2.50 7.47
CA TYR A 150 -6.55 -1.73 6.30
C TYR A 150 -5.53 -2.02 5.22
N SER A 151 -5.98 -2.67 4.15
CA SER A 151 -5.19 -2.80 2.94
C SER A 151 -5.36 -1.53 2.12
N TYR A 152 -4.26 -0.99 1.60
CA TYR A 152 -4.33 0.03 0.57
C TYR A 152 -4.60 -0.67 -0.76
N LYS A 153 -5.78 -0.44 -1.33
CA LYS A 153 -6.22 -1.03 -2.59
C LYS A 153 -5.97 -0.03 -3.70
N ILE A 154 -5.37 -0.49 -4.80
CA ILE A 154 -5.18 0.28 -6.03
C ILE A 154 -5.78 -0.52 -7.18
N THR A 155 -6.75 0.06 -7.86
CA THR A 155 -7.48 -0.59 -8.94
C THR A 155 -7.03 -0.03 -10.29
N TYR A 156 -6.68 -0.93 -11.19
CA TYR A 156 -6.35 -0.63 -12.57
C TYR A 156 -7.30 -1.35 -13.53
N LYS A 157 -7.53 -0.74 -14.69
CA LYS A 157 -8.25 -1.35 -15.81
C LYS A 157 -7.30 -1.55 -16.99
N LYS A 158 -7.43 -2.69 -17.67
CA LYS A 158 -6.69 -3.01 -18.88
C LYS A 158 -7.17 -2.12 -20.04
N SER A 159 -6.24 -1.54 -20.77
CA SER A 159 -6.48 -0.79 -22.00
C SER A 159 -5.40 -1.13 -23.01
N GLY A 160 -5.68 -2.05 -23.92
CA GLY A 160 -4.67 -2.68 -24.76
C GLY A 160 -3.64 -3.42 -23.90
N ASN A 161 -2.37 -3.08 -24.06
CA ASN A 161 -1.25 -3.69 -23.32
C ASN A 161 -0.86 -2.93 -22.05
N LYS A 162 -1.63 -1.91 -21.66
CA LYS A 162 -1.33 -1.04 -20.51
C LYS A 162 -2.41 -1.13 -19.43
N TRP A 163 -2.00 -0.86 -18.20
CA TRP A 163 -2.88 -0.72 -17.05
C TRP A 163 -3.14 0.77 -16.78
N ILE A 164 -4.40 1.16 -16.68
CA ILE A 164 -4.81 2.54 -16.41
C ILE A 164 -5.39 2.60 -15.01
N LEU A 165 -4.89 3.53 -14.19
CA LEU A 165 -5.40 3.77 -12.84
C LEU A 165 -6.88 4.17 -12.89
N VAL A 166 -7.70 3.53 -12.06
CA VAL A 166 -9.13 3.83 -11.93
C VAL A 166 -9.41 4.52 -10.60
N GLU A 167 -9.00 3.88 -9.51
CA GLU A 167 -9.22 4.36 -8.15
C GLU A 167 -8.14 3.79 -7.22
N HIS A 168 -7.93 4.45 -6.08
CA HIS A 168 -7.06 3.94 -5.03
C HIS A 168 -7.49 4.49 -3.67
N GLY A 169 -7.16 3.77 -2.60
CA GLY A 169 -7.40 4.20 -1.24
C GLY A 169 -7.37 3.07 -0.24
N PHE A 170 -7.43 3.43 1.04
CA PHE A 170 -7.57 2.44 2.11
C PHE A 170 -8.93 1.74 2.03
N ASN A 171 -8.89 0.43 1.88
CA ASN A 171 -10.06 -0.42 1.88
C ASN A 171 -10.23 -1.07 3.28
N LYS A 172 -11.48 -1.10 3.76
CA LYS A 172 -11.90 -1.78 5.00
C LYS A 172 -12.05 -3.29 4.84
N ASP A 173 -11.89 -3.79 3.61
CA ASP A 173 -12.09 -5.21 3.32
C ASP A 173 -10.99 -6.07 3.96
N SER A 174 -11.43 -6.93 4.90
CA SER A 174 -10.60 -7.87 5.64
C SER A 174 -10.46 -9.24 4.93
N SER A 175 -10.88 -9.35 3.66
CA SER A 175 -10.87 -10.60 2.89
C SER A 175 -9.49 -11.27 2.79
N HIS A 176 -8.41 -10.50 2.92
CA HIS A 176 -7.03 -11.00 2.95
C HIS A 176 -6.69 -11.84 4.20
N ARG A 177 -7.47 -11.73 5.29
CA ARG A 177 -7.23 -12.51 6.52
C ARG A 177 -7.52 -14.00 6.38
N ASN A 178 -8.46 -14.39 5.51
CA ASN A 178 -8.73 -15.81 5.27
C ASN A 178 -7.50 -16.55 4.75
N TYR A 179 -6.51 -15.83 4.23
CA TYR A 179 -5.26 -16.40 3.75
C TYR A 179 -4.19 -16.51 4.85
N ALA A 180 -4.06 -15.51 5.73
CA ALA A 180 -3.11 -15.55 6.85
C ALA A 180 -3.46 -16.66 7.88
N ASP A 181 -4.75 -16.96 8.07
CA ASP A 181 -5.19 -18.05 8.97
C ASP A 181 -5.04 -19.46 8.36
N LYS A 182 -4.63 -19.60 7.08
CA LYS A 182 -4.34 -20.91 6.47
C LYS A 182 -3.01 -21.53 6.93
N PHE A 183 -2.16 -20.76 7.61
CA PHE A 183 -0.84 -21.18 8.10
C PHE A 183 -0.79 -21.34 9.64
N LYS A 184 -1.95 -21.48 10.29
CA LYS A 184 -2.05 -21.89 11.71
C LYS A 184 -2.36 -23.37 11.86
#